data_AF-A0AAV5TH40-F1
#
_entry.id   AF-A0AAV5TH40-F1
#
_cell.length_a   1.000
_cell.length_b   1.000
_cell.length_c   1.000
_cell.angle_alpha   90.00
_cell.angle_beta   90.00
_cell.angle_gamma   90.00
#
_symmetry.space_group_name_H-M   'P 1'
#
loop_
_entity.id
_entity.type
_entity.pdbx_description
1 polymer ?
#
loop_
_entity_poly.entity_id
_entity_poly.type
_entity_poly.pdbx_seq_one_letter_code
_entity_poly.pdbx_strand_id
1 'polypeptide(L)'
;MSAPQTLFEVFTIYLFEYLMRVNKVRLQQTGYSLTEKYQVAELVRTLKLLQPLARFHGLVTSSGVIVFLLFGRNVQNGPTDPILPIFEESINFLQLRGILLPIIFIRHERKERARKVDQLEKNNSSNGFFAPRHTSEIMKGW
;
A
#
# COMPACT_ATOMS: atom_id res chain seq x y z
N MET A 1 28.11 5.22 2.54
CA MET A 1 27.85 3.97 1.79
C MET A 1 26.39 3.60 1.97
N SER A 2 25.52 3.99 1.04
CA SER A 2 24.04 3.88 1.11
C SER A 2 23.44 2.91 0.07
N ALA A 3 24.27 2.36 -0.82
CA ALA A 3 23.87 1.42 -1.87
C ALA A 3 23.14 0.15 -1.39
N PRO A 4 23.44 -0.45 -0.22
CA PRO A 4 22.73 -1.65 0.22
C PRO A 4 21.25 -1.37 0.51
N GLN A 5 20.95 -0.25 1.18
CA GLN A 5 19.60 0.05 1.66
C GLN A 5 18.63 0.34 0.50
N THR A 6 19.06 1.13 -0.49
CA THR A 6 18.24 1.44 -1.66
C THR A 6 17.90 0.19 -2.48
N LEU A 7 18.84 -0.76 -2.56
CA LEU A 7 18.60 -2.06 -3.22
C LEU A 7 17.54 -2.88 -2.47
N PHE A 8 17.59 -2.92 -1.14
CA PHE A 8 16.57 -3.60 -0.32
C PHE A 8 15.19 -2.95 -0.47
N GLU A 9 15.11 -1.62 -0.54
CA GLU A 9 13.86 -0.90 -0.71
C GLU A 9 13.23 -1.15 -2.10
N VAL A 10 14.03 -1.08 -3.17
CA VAL A 10 13.58 -1.42 -4.54
C VAL A 10 13.15 -2.89 -4.61
N PHE A 11 13.94 -3.79 -4.02
CA PHE A 11 13.60 -5.21 -3.96
C PHE A 11 12.29 -5.46 -3.19
N THR A 12 12.06 -4.74 -2.10
CA THR A 12 10.83 -4.86 -1.29
C THR A 12 9.61 -4.38 -2.06
N ILE A 13 9.70 -3.25 -2.77
CA ILE A 13 8.62 -2.75 -3.63
C ILE A 13 8.33 -3.73 -4.76
N TYR A 14 9.39 -4.23 -5.42
CA TYR A 14 9.27 -5.24 -6.46
C TYR A 14 8.58 -6.51 -5.96
N LEU A 15 9.03 -7.05 -4.82
CA LEU A 15 8.46 -8.24 -4.19
C LEU A 15 7.00 -8.02 -3.81
N PHE A 16 6.66 -6.85 -3.28
CA PHE A 16 5.28 -6.49 -2.93
C PHE A 16 4.35 -6.51 -4.15
N GLU A 17 4.73 -5.85 -5.25
CA GLU A 17 3.93 -5.82 -6.48
C GLU A 17 3.86 -7.21 -7.14
N TYR A 18 4.95 -7.97 -7.12
CA TYR A 18 5.00 -9.36 -7.58
C TYR A 18 4.00 -10.24 -6.80
N LEU A 19 4.06 -10.21 -5.45
CA LEU A 19 3.15 -10.95 -4.58
C LEU A 19 1.69 -10.54 -4.81
N MET A 20 1.42 -9.25 -4.99
CA MET A 20 0.09 -8.75 -5.31
C MET A 20 -0.44 -9.34 -6.62
N ARG A 21 0.39 -9.36 -7.67
CA ARG A 21 0.01 -9.90 -8.99
C ARG A 21 -0.24 -11.41 -8.90
N VAL A 22 0.68 -12.17 -8.32
CA VAL A 22 0.57 -13.64 -8.20
C VAL A 22 -0.69 -14.03 -7.42
N ASN A 23 -0.95 -13.38 -6.28
CA ASN A 23 -2.11 -13.74 -5.46
C ASN A 23 -3.45 -13.34 -6.09
N LYS A 24 -3.49 -12.27 -6.89
CA LYS A 24 -4.68 -11.95 -7.69
C LYS A 24 -4.98 -13.01 -8.75
N VAL A 25 -3.94 -13.51 -9.43
CA VAL A 25 -4.10 -14.59 -10.41
C VAL A 25 -4.57 -15.88 -9.73
N ARG A 26 -3.97 -16.24 -8.58
CA ARG A 26 -4.39 -17.42 -7.79
C ARG A 26 -5.84 -17.34 -7.34
N LEU A 27 -6.33 -16.16 -6.98
CA LEU A 27 -7.73 -15.97 -6.59
C LEU A 27 -8.72 -16.26 -7.73
N GLN A 28 -8.29 -16.08 -8.99
CA GLN A 28 -9.10 -16.32 -10.18
C GLN A 28 -9.02 -17.77 -10.69
N GLN A 29 -8.07 -18.57 -10.19
CA GLN A 29 -7.89 -19.95 -10.63
C GLN A 29 -8.98 -20.89 -10.04
N THR A 30 -9.46 -21.78 -10.89
CA THR A 30 -10.33 -22.89 -10.52
C THR A 30 -9.50 -24.06 -9.98
N GLY A 31 -10.02 -24.81 -9.01
CA GLY A 31 -9.35 -26.00 -8.44
C GLY A 31 -8.88 -25.87 -6.99
N TYR A 32 -8.88 -24.66 -6.43
CA TYR A 32 -8.62 -24.45 -5.00
C TYR A 32 -9.83 -24.80 -4.13
N SER A 33 -9.56 -25.40 -2.97
CA SER A 33 -10.55 -25.59 -1.91
C SER A 33 -11.06 -24.25 -1.36
N LEU A 34 -12.24 -24.26 -0.73
CA LEU A 34 -12.83 -23.09 -0.08
C LEU A 34 -11.86 -22.43 0.92
N THR A 35 -11.15 -23.24 1.71
CA THR A 35 -10.16 -22.77 2.68
C THR A 35 -8.99 -22.06 2.02
N GLU A 36 -8.44 -22.62 0.95
CA GLU A 36 -7.32 -22.00 0.22
C GLU A 36 -7.74 -20.69 -0.44
N LYS A 37 -8.94 -20.65 -1.05
CA LYS A 37 -9.50 -19.42 -1.62
C LYS A 37 -9.67 -18.34 -0.55
N TYR A 38 -10.15 -18.71 0.64
CA TYR A 38 -10.27 -17.78 1.76
C TYR A 38 -8.90 -17.25 2.21
N GLN A 39 -7.90 -18.13 2.35
CA GLN A 39 -6.54 -17.73 2.73
C GLN A 39 -5.91 -16.77 1.70
N VAL A 40 -6.03 -17.08 0.40
CA VAL A 40 -5.54 -16.21 -0.68
C VAL A 40 -6.29 -14.87 -0.69
N ALA A 41 -7.60 -14.88 -0.47
CA ALA A 41 -8.40 -13.66 -0.41
C ALA A 41 -7.97 -12.74 0.76
N GLU A 42 -7.77 -13.29 1.96
CA GLU A 42 -7.28 -12.52 3.11
C GLU A 42 -5.83 -12.04 2.90
N LEU A 43 -4.98 -12.82 2.23
CA LEU A 43 -3.63 -12.37 1.85
C LEU A 43 -3.68 -11.18 0.88
N VAL A 44 -4.49 -11.26 -0.18
CA VAL A 44 -4.72 -10.13 -1.11
C VAL A 44 -5.28 -8.92 -0.37
N ARG A 45 -6.19 -9.13 0.59
CA ARG A 45 -6.75 -8.04 1.40
C ARG A 45 -5.69 -7.37 2.26
N THR A 46 -4.85 -8.16 2.91
CA THR A 46 -3.74 -7.66 3.73
C THR A 46 -2.74 -6.88 2.89
N LEU A 47 -2.38 -7.40 1.72
CA LEU A 47 -1.52 -6.68 0.78
C LEU A 47 -2.17 -5.36 0.33
N LYS A 48 -3.47 -5.32 0.04
CA LYS A 48 -4.17 -4.07 -0.32
C LYS A 48 -4.12 -3.03 0.81
N LEU A 49 -4.25 -3.46 2.06
CA LEU A 49 -4.12 -2.58 3.23
C LEU A 49 -2.71 -2.00 3.38
N LEU A 50 -1.69 -2.78 3.01
CA LEU A 50 -0.28 -2.35 3.04
C LEU A 50 0.13 -1.53 1.80
N GLN A 51 -0.64 -1.57 0.72
CA GLN A 51 -0.32 -0.86 -0.53
C GLN A 51 -0.08 0.65 -0.38
N PRO A 52 -0.91 1.44 0.33
CA PRO A 52 -0.62 2.86 0.53
C PRO A 52 0.67 3.09 1.31
N LEU A 53 1.01 2.18 2.23
CA LEU A 53 2.24 2.23 3.01
C LEU A 53 3.46 2.03 2.10
N ALA A 54 3.44 0.98 1.28
CA ALA A 54 4.51 0.67 0.34
C ALA A 54 4.72 1.81 -0.67
N ARG A 55 3.63 2.38 -1.21
CA ARG A 55 3.70 3.53 -2.14
C ARG A 55 4.26 4.78 -1.48
N PHE A 56 3.77 5.14 -0.30
CA PHE A 56 4.25 6.32 0.42
C PHE A 56 5.72 6.17 0.79
N HIS A 57 6.12 5.01 1.31
CA HIS A 57 7.52 4.71 1.63
C HIS A 57 8.41 4.82 0.39
N GLY A 58 8.02 4.20 -0.72
CA GLY A 58 8.77 4.26 -1.98
C GLY A 58 8.93 5.69 -2.51
N LEU A 59 7.88 6.52 -2.43
CA LEU A 59 7.93 7.92 -2.86
C LEU A 59 8.90 8.75 -1.99
N VAL A 60 8.80 8.62 -0.67
CA VAL A 60 9.67 9.36 0.27
C VAL A 60 11.13 8.94 0.15
N THR A 61 11.39 7.65 0.00
CA THR A 61 12.76 7.17 -0.22
C THR A 61 13.30 7.67 -1.55
N SER A 62 12.51 7.57 -2.63
CA SER A 62 12.94 8.04 -3.95
C SER A 62 13.24 9.54 -3.96
N SER A 63 12.41 10.36 -3.29
CA SER A 63 12.68 11.79 -3.16
C SER A 63 13.96 12.06 -2.36
N GLY A 64 14.21 11.31 -1.28
CA GLY A 64 15.45 11.40 -0.52
C GLY A 64 16.70 11.07 -1.35
N VAL A 65 16.64 10.02 -2.18
CA VAL A 65 17.74 9.67 -3.10
C VAL A 65 17.98 10.79 -4.11
N ILE A 66 16.93 11.35 -4.70
CA ILE A 66 17.03 12.46 -5.65
C ILE A 66 17.69 13.67 -4.99
N VAL A 67 17.24 14.06 -3.79
CA VAL A 67 17.81 15.18 -3.04
C VAL A 67 19.28 14.93 -2.70
N PHE A 68 19.63 13.72 -2.27
CA PHE A 68 21.01 13.36 -2.00
C PHE A 68 21.90 13.43 -3.26
N LEU A 69 21.40 12.97 -4.41
CA LEU A 69 22.15 13.03 -5.67
C LEU A 69 22.34 14.46 -6.18
N LEU A 70 21.32 15.30 -6.06
CA LEU A 70 21.35 16.69 -6.55
C LEU A 70 22.20 17.60 -5.66
N PHE A 71 22.09 17.46 -4.33
CA PHE A 71 22.65 18.42 -3.39
C PHE A 71 23.77 17.83 -2.52
N GLY A 72 23.75 16.53 -2.25
CA GLY A 72 24.71 15.87 -1.34
C GLY A 72 26.16 15.90 -1.84
N ARG A 73 26.39 16.04 -3.15
CA ARG A 73 27.74 16.26 -3.70
C ARG A 73 28.30 17.65 -3.42
N ASN A 74 27.44 18.68 -3.37
CA ASN A 74 27.86 20.07 -3.18
C ASN A 74 28.15 20.38 -1.72
N VAL A 75 27.45 19.72 -0.79
CA VAL A 75 27.66 19.84 0.67
C VAL A 75 29.09 19.45 1.11
N GLN A 76 29.87 18.74 0.29
CA GLN A 76 31.28 18.43 0.58
C GLN A 76 32.20 19.66 0.64
N ASN A 77 31.77 20.81 0.12
CA ASN A 77 32.57 22.03 0.08
C ASN A 77 32.57 22.83 1.41
N GLY A 78 31.88 22.33 2.44
CA GLY A 78 31.90 22.89 3.79
C GLY A 78 30.61 23.62 4.21
N PRO A 79 30.54 24.09 5.47
CA PRO A 79 29.32 24.62 6.09
C PRO A 79 28.85 25.98 5.54
N THR A 80 29.63 26.61 4.66
CA THR A 80 29.31 27.91 4.05
C THR A 80 28.47 27.77 2.78
N ASP A 81 28.17 26.54 2.34
CA ASP A 81 27.43 26.31 1.11
C ASP A 81 25.95 26.69 1.29
N PRO A 82 25.39 27.62 0.48
CA PRO A 82 23.99 28.01 0.56
C PRO A 82 23.00 26.85 0.32
N ILE A 83 23.48 25.69 -0.13
CA ILE A 83 22.69 24.48 -0.37
C ILE A 83 22.42 23.69 0.94
N LEU A 84 23.21 23.91 1.99
CA LEU A 84 23.12 23.15 3.25
C LEU A 84 21.73 23.23 3.92
N PRO A 85 21.06 24.40 4.03
CA PRO A 85 19.74 24.48 4.66
C PRO A 85 18.66 23.66 3.93
N ILE A 86 18.72 23.63 2.59
CA ILE A 86 17.80 22.84 1.76
C ILE A 86 18.01 21.35 2.00
N PHE A 87 19.28 20.93 2.14
CA PHE A 87 19.63 19.55 2.45
C PHE A 87 19.16 19.15 3.86
N GLU A 88 19.38 20.00 4.87
CA GLU A 88 18.90 19.73 6.24
C GLU A 88 17.37 19.64 6.32
N GLU A 89 16.65 20.55 5.66
CA GLU A 89 15.19 20.53 5.63
C GLU A 89 14.65 19.27 4.96
N SER A 90 15.32 18.77 3.91
CA SER A 90 14.96 17.50 3.28
C SER A 90 15.10 16.30 4.21
N ILE A 91 16.12 16.28 5.09
CA ILE A 91 16.30 15.23 6.09
C ILE A 91 15.15 15.27 7.11
N ASN A 92 14.75 16.47 7.54
CA ASN A 92 13.61 16.64 8.44
C ASN A 92 12.31 16.12 7.81
N PHE A 93 12.09 16.34 6.50
CA PHE A 93 10.98 15.74 5.76
C PHE A 93 11.06 14.21 5.70
N LEU A 94 12.25 13.63 5.55
CA LEU A 94 12.42 12.17 5.63
C LEU A 94 12.08 11.63 7.02
N GLN A 95 12.44 12.33 8.09
CA GLN A 95 12.12 11.92 9.46
C GLN A 95 10.61 11.92 9.72
N LEU A 96 9.88 12.84 9.09
CA LEU A 96 8.42 12.92 9.19
C LEU A 96 7.71 11.64 8.75
N ARG A 97 8.37 10.77 7.94
CA ARG A 97 7.85 9.45 7.57
C ARG A 97 7.48 8.58 8.77
N GLY A 98 8.22 8.68 9.88
CA GLY A 98 7.97 7.90 11.09
C GLY A 98 6.61 8.21 11.73
N ILE A 99 6.10 9.42 11.51
CA ILE A 99 4.80 9.88 12.01
C ILE A 99 3.71 9.68 10.93
N LEU A 100 4.02 10.00 9.67
CA LEU A 100 3.05 9.93 8.58
C LEU A 100 2.63 8.51 8.23
N LEU A 101 3.55 7.54 8.25
CA LEU A 101 3.26 6.14 7.93
C LEU A 101 2.16 5.56 8.85
N PRO A 102 2.24 5.64 10.19
CA PRO A 102 1.16 5.23 11.09
C PRO A 102 -0.17 5.94 10.82
N ILE A 103 -0.14 7.26 10.58
CA ILE A 103 -1.35 8.06 10.35
C ILE A 103 -2.05 7.61 9.05
N ILE A 104 -1.29 7.44 7.97
CA ILE A 104 -1.81 6.96 6.68
C ILE A 104 -2.42 5.57 6.84
N PHE A 105 -1.72 4.68 7.55
CA PHE A 105 -2.19 3.33 7.81
C PHE A 105 -3.52 3.32 8.58
N ILE A 106 -3.60 4.04 9.71
CA ILE A 106 -4.82 4.13 10.52
C ILE A 106 -5.98 4.72 9.72
N ARG A 107 -5.74 5.79 8.96
CA ARG A 107 -6.78 6.40 8.11
C ARG A 107 -7.27 5.43 7.04
N HIS A 108 -6.36 4.69 6.42
CA HIS A 108 -6.71 3.72 5.40
C HIS A 108 -7.49 2.53 5.98
N GLU A 109 -7.05 1.97 7.09
CA GLU A 109 -7.74 0.87 7.78
C GLU A 109 -9.15 1.29 8.18
N ARG A 110 -9.32 2.48 8.79
CA ARG A 110 -10.63 2.99 9.17
C ARG A 110 -11.57 3.14 7.97
N LYS A 111 -11.05 3.63 6.84
CA LYS A 111 -11.81 3.74 5.59
C LYS A 111 -12.23 2.38 5.04
N GLU A 112 -11.34 1.40 5.07
CA GLU A 112 -11.66 0.03 4.63
C GLU A 112 -12.63 -0.67 5.58
N ARG A 113 -12.52 -0.45 6.90
CA ARG A 113 -13.48 -0.94 7.88
C ARG A 113 -14.86 -0.34 7.67
N ALA A 114 -14.97 0.97 7.46
CA ALA A 114 -16.24 1.63 7.15
C ALA A 114 -16.89 1.03 5.89
N ARG A 115 -16.11 0.83 4.82
CA ARG A 115 -16.60 0.16 3.59
C ARG A 115 -17.15 -1.24 3.84
N LYS A 116 -16.53 -2.02 4.73
CA LYS A 116 -17.03 -3.35 5.09
C LYS A 116 -18.33 -3.29 5.86
N VAL A 117 -18.46 -2.36 6.80
CA VAL A 117 -19.70 -2.15 7.55
C VAL A 117 -20.82 -1.78 6.57
N ASP A 118 -20.60 -0.83 5.67
CA ASP A 118 -21.57 -0.45 4.64
C ASP A 118 -21.94 -1.62 3.71
N GLN A 119 -20.97 -2.47 3.33
CA GLN A 119 -21.23 -3.64 2.51
C GLN A 119 -22.05 -4.70 3.24
N LEU A 120 -21.77 -4.93 4.53
CA LEU A 120 -22.52 -5.85 5.37
C LEU A 120 -23.93 -5.35 5.61
N GLU A 121 -24.11 -4.05 5.85
CA GLU A 121 -25.43 -3.43 6.00
C GLU A 121 -26.26 -3.58 4.71
N LYS A 122 -25.65 -3.29 3.55
CA LYS A 122 -26.31 -3.46 2.23
C LYS A 122 -26.60 -4.92 1.87
N ASN A 123 -25.84 -5.87 2.42
CA ASN A 123 -26.01 -7.30 2.21
C ASN A 123 -26.80 -7.97 3.35
N ASN A 124 -27.23 -7.23 4.37
CA ASN A 124 -27.97 -7.82 5.48
C ASN A 124 -29.36 -8.25 5.01
N SER A 125 -29.66 -9.53 5.14
CA SER A 125 -30.87 -10.18 4.63
C SER A 125 -32.12 -9.88 5.45
N SER A 126 -31.98 -9.16 6.57
CA SER A 126 -33.08 -8.79 7.48
C SER A 126 -34.12 -7.86 6.85
N ASN A 127 -33.82 -7.19 5.74
CA ASN A 127 -34.73 -6.28 5.06
C ASN A 127 -35.64 -6.95 4.01
N GLY A 128 -35.70 -8.27 3.90
CA GLY A 128 -36.60 -8.97 2.96
C GLY A 128 -36.27 -8.83 1.46
N PHE A 129 -35.35 -7.93 1.10
CA PHE A 129 -34.93 -7.64 -0.28
C PHE A 129 -33.81 -8.55 -0.82
N PHE A 130 -33.29 -9.47 0.00
CA PHE A 130 -32.16 -10.33 -0.40
C PHE A 130 -32.58 -11.42 -1.40
N ALA A 131 -33.73 -12.05 -1.17
CA ALA A 131 -34.29 -13.06 -2.07
C ALA A 131 -34.53 -12.51 -3.49
N PRO A 132 -35.28 -11.41 -3.72
CA PRO A 132 -35.52 -10.90 -5.07
C PRO A 132 -34.24 -10.44 -5.78
N ARG A 133 -33.25 -9.90 -5.05
CA ARG A 133 -31.96 -9.50 -5.63
C ARG A 133 -31.14 -10.70 -6.08
N HIS A 134 -31.07 -11.75 -5.25
CA HIS A 134 -30.38 -12.99 -5.59
C HIS A 134 -31.07 -13.71 -6.76
N THR A 135 -32.40 -13.73 -6.80
CA THR A 135 -33.17 -14.25 -7.95
C THR A 135 -32.90 -13.43 -9.21
N SER A 136 -32.80 -12.10 -9.11
CA SER A 136 -32.50 -11.25 -10.28
C SER A 136 -31.10 -11.47 -10.85
N GLU A 137 -30.10 -11.73 -10.00
CA GLU A 137 -28.73 -12.00 -10.46
C GLU A 137 -28.61 -13.43 -11.05
N ILE A 138 -29.33 -14.41 -10.51
CA ILE A 138 -29.45 -15.75 -11.13
C ILE A 138 -30.17 -15.66 -12.48
N MET A 139 -31.22 -14.84 -12.59
CA MET A 139 -32.00 -14.66 -13.83
C MET A 139 -31.27 -13.85 -14.90
N LYS A 140 -30.27 -13.05 -14.54
CA LYS A 140 -29.41 -12.34 -15.51
C LYS A 140 -28.40 -13.26 -16.20
N GLY A 141 -28.32 -14.53 -15.79
CA GLY A 141 -27.52 -15.56 -16.43
C GLY A 141 -26.07 -15.55 -15.94
N TRP A 142 -25.56 -16.76 -15.71
CA TRP A 142 -24.12 -17.05 -15.70
C TRP A 142 -23.53 -16.89 -17.10
#